data_AF-A0A554MC98-F1
#
_entry.id   AF-A0A554MC98-F1
#
_cell.length_a   1.000
_cell.length_b   1.000
_cell.length_c   1.000
_cell.angle_alpha   90.00
_cell.angle_beta   90.00
_cell.angle_gamma   90.00
#
_symmetry.space_group_name_H-M   'P 1'
#
loop_
_entity.id
_entity.type
_entity.pdbx_description
1 polymer ?
#
loop_
_entity_poly.entity_id
_entity_poly.type
_entity_poly.pdbx_seq_one_letter_code
_entity_poly.pdbx_strand_id
1 'polypeptide(L)'
;MNYFKITINRTAKGFEKDDNWQSFDKEEKLFKTLEQVKTFLSNEYSGHKKVKIFVDDKDGKARQVGWIYCFKNKDISHDSGWWFQQDWITISEVNEKEVLI
;
A
#
# COMPACT_ATOMS: atom_id res chain seq x y z
N MET A 1 9.44 -5.90 -21.23
CA MET A 1 9.05 -7.04 -20.35
C MET A 1 8.01 -6.49 -19.39
N ASN A 2 6.87 -7.15 -19.21
CA ASN A 2 5.85 -6.60 -18.31
C ASN A 2 6.24 -6.91 -16.87
N TYR A 3 6.25 -5.88 -16.03
CA TYR A 3 6.46 -5.98 -14.59
C TYR A 3 5.18 -5.59 -13.86
N PHE A 4 5.10 -5.98 -12.60
CA PHE A 4 4.05 -5.53 -11.70
C PHE A 4 4.67 -4.55 -10.71
N LYS A 5 4.22 -3.30 -10.76
CA LYS A 5 4.55 -2.29 -9.79
C LYS A 5 3.53 -2.28 -8.68
N ILE A 6 3.99 -2.32 -7.44
CA ILE A 6 3.18 -1.94 -6.30
C ILE A 6 3.58 -0.55 -5.84
N THR A 7 2.61 0.23 -5.41
CA THR A 7 2.82 1.50 -4.72
C THR A 7 2.13 1.42 -3.37
N ILE A 8 2.90 1.61 -2.30
CA ILE A 8 2.45 1.58 -0.91
C ILE A 8 2.52 3.02 -0.40
N ASN A 9 1.37 3.63 -0.11
CA ASN A 9 1.33 4.91 0.60
C ASN A 9 0.97 4.63 2.05
N ARG A 10 1.90 4.88 2.96
CA ARG A 10 1.71 4.64 4.38
C ARG A 10 1.14 5.88 5.03
N THR A 11 0.09 5.69 5.80
CA THR A 11 -0.60 6.75 6.53
C THR A 11 -0.79 6.35 7.98
N ALA A 12 -0.68 7.33 8.88
CA ALA A 12 -0.85 7.12 10.30
C ALA A 12 -1.77 8.19 10.89
N LYS A 13 -2.47 7.83 11.96
CA LYS A 13 -3.21 8.74 12.82
C LYS A 13 -2.96 8.31 14.27
N GLY A 14 -2.59 9.25 15.13
CA GLY A 14 -2.46 8.98 16.55
C GLY A 14 -3.80 8.66 17.21
N PHE A 15 -3.77 8.31 18.50
CA PHE A 15 -4.97 7.90 19.23
C PHE A 15 -5.76 9.07 19.79
N GLU A 16 -5.23 10.29 19.73
CA GLU A 16 -5.94 11.46 20.22
C GLU A 16 -7.11 11.80 19.29
N LYS A 17 -8.15 12.39 19.87
CA LYS A 17 -9.41 12.66 19.16
C LYS A 17 -9.18 13.57 17.94
N ASP A 18 -8.31 14.56 18.11
CA ASP A 18 -8.05 15.61 17.13
C ASP A 18 -6.91 15.27 16.16
N ASP A 19 -6.26 14.11 16.33
CA ASP A 19 -5.26 13.64 15.39
C ASP A 19 -5.87 13.40 14.02
N ASN A 20 -5.16 13.80 12.98
CA ASN A 20 -5.56 13.59 11.59
C ASN A 20 -4.70 12.54 10.93
N TRP A 21 -5.26 11.86 9.93
CA TRP A 21 -4.46 10.97 9.09
C TRP A 21 -3.43 11.78 8.31
N GLN A 22 -2.18 11.34 8.37
CA GLN A 22 -1.07 11.94 7.64
C GLN A 22 -0.31 10.86 6.89
N SER A 23 0.17 11.16 5.69
CA SER A 23 1.11 10.30 4.98
C SER A 23 2.52 10.55 5.51
N PHE A 24 3.25 9.49 5.80
CA PHE A 24 4.61 9.59 6.34
C PHE A 24 5.64 8.88 5.48
N ASP A 25 5.21 7.96 4.60
CA ASP A 25 6.10 7.23 3.72
C ASP A 25 5.39 6.78 2.44
N LYS A 26 6.18 6.66 1.38
CA LYS A 26 5.75 6.12 0.09
C LYS A 26 6.83 5.21 -0.47
N GLU A 27 6.46 3.97 -0.72
CA GLU A 27 7.36 2.94 -1.26
C GLU A 27 6.82 2.41 -2.59
N GLU A 28 7.71 2.19 -3.55
CA GLU A 28 7.40 1.52 -4.81
C GLU A 28 8.30 0.29 -4.98
N LYS A 29 7.72 -0.84 -5.36
CA LYS A 29 8.47 -2.07 -5.66
C LYS A 29 8.03 -2.67 -6.99
N LEU A 30 8.99 -3.24 -7.70
CA LEU A 30 8.78 -3.94 -8.97
C LEU A 30 8.94 -5.44 -8.79
N PHE A 31 8.03 -6.19 -9.40
CA PHE A 31 8.02 -7.64 -9.39
C PHE A 31 7.87 -8.18 -10.81
N LYS A 32 8.44 -9.36 -11.07
CA LYS A 32 8.33 -10.02 -12.38
C LYS A 32 7.00 -10.73 -12.55
N THR A 33 6.38 -11.18 -11.45
CA THR A 33 5.12 -11.93 -11.49
C THR A 33 4.14 -11.49 -10.41
N LEU A 34 2.84 -11.67 -10.67
CA LEU A 34 1.80 -11.46 -9.66
C LEU A 34 1.94 -12.38 -8.44
N GLU A 35 2.53 -13.56 -8.60
CA GLU A 35 2.78 -14.47 -7.49
C GLU A 35 3.78 -13.88 -6.51
N GLN A 36 4.85 -13.26 -7.00
CA GLN A 36 5.81 -12.54 -6.15
C GLN A 36 5.15 -11.39 -5.39
N VAL A 37 4.24 -10.64 -6.04
CA VAL A 37 3.44 -9.61 -5.37
C VAL A 37 2.61 -10.21 -4.24
N LYS A 38 1.89 -11.31 -4.50
CA LYS A 38 1.06 -11.98 -3.48
C LYS A 38 1.89 -12.46 -2.30
N THR A 39 3.04 -13.08 -2.56
CA THR A 39 3.95 -13.56 -1.51
C THR A 39 4.49 -12.40 -0.68
N PHE A 40 4.92 -11.31 -1.31
CA PHE A 40 5.35 -10.10 -0.61
C PHE A 40 4.24 -9.55 0.31
N LEU A 41 3.04 -9.34 -0.22
CA LEU A 41 1.92 -8.83 0.57
C LEU A 41 1.48 -9.78 1.69
N SER A 42 1.60 -11.09 1.47
CA SER A 42 1.33 -12.07 2.51
C SER A 42 2.38 -11.99 3.62
N ASN A 43 3.67 -11.91 3.29
CA ASN A 43 4.72 -11.85 4.30
C ASN A 43 4.64 -10.57 5.14
N GLU A 44 4.37 -9.43 4.50
CA GLU A 44 4.30 -8.14 5.18
C GLU A 44 3.01 -7.94 5.98
N TYR A 45 1.87 -8.40 5.45
CA TYR A 45 0.56 -8.02 5.99
C TYR A 45 -0.35 -9.19 6.40
N SER A 46 0.18 -10.40 6.53
CA SER A 46 -0.60 -11.55 6.98
C SER A 46 -1.29 -11.27 8.32
N GLY A 47 -2.55 -11.67 8.44
CA GLY A 47 -3.35 -11.49 9.65
C GLY A 47 -3.91 -10.08 9.88
N HIS A 48 -3.54 -9.09 9.07
CA HIS A 48 -4.12 -7.75 9.16
C HIS A 48 -5.46 -7.63 8.42
N LYS A 49 -6.35 -6.79 8.96
CA LYS A 49 -7.62 -6.47 8.30
C LYS A 49 -7.32 -5.71 7.01
N LYS A 50 -8.01 -6.07 5.93
CA LYS A 50 -7.90 -5.37 4.65
C LYS A 50 -9.23 -4.95 4.06
N VAL A 51 -9.21 -3.84 3.34
CA VAL A 51 -10.34 -3.27 2.60
C VAL A 51 -9.95 -3.13 1.13
N LYS A 52 -10.88 -3.34 0.19
CA LYS A 52 -10.60 -3.23 -1.25
C LYS A 52 -10.53 -1.77 -1.67
N ILE A 53 -9.62 -1.45 -2.59
CA ILE A 53 -9.55 -0.15 -3.28
C ILE A 53 -10.11 -0.32 -4.68
N PHE A 54 -10.99 0.60 -5.09
CA PHE A 54 -11.56 0.67 -6.43
C PHE A 54 -11.25 2.01 -7.08
N VAL A 55 -11.12 1.99 -8.40
CA VAL A 55 -11.10 3.19 -9.25
C VAL A 55 -12.09 2.98 -10.39
N ASP A 56 -12.67 4.05 -10.87
CA ASP A 56 -13.54 4.01 -12.04
C ASP A 56 -12.68 3.83 -13.30
N ASP A 57 -13.12 2.94 -14.19
CA ASP A 57 -12.56 2.83 -15.52
C ASP A 57 -13.12 3.91 -16.46
N LYS A 58 -12.68 3.88 -17.73
CA LYS A 58 -13.10 4.87 -18.74
C LYS A 58 -14.59 4.85 -19.03
N ASP A 59 -15.27 3.75 -18.72
CA ASP A 59 -16.71 3.55 -18.91
C ASP A 59 -17.49 3.82 -17.60
N GLY A 60 -16.83 4.29 -16.54
CA GLY A 60 -17.43 4.56 -15.23
C GLY A 60 -17.70 3.29 -14.40
N LYS A 61 -17.11 2.15 -14.76
CA LYS A 61 -17.24 0.91 -13.97
C LYS A 61 -16.15 0.84 -12.91
N ALA A 62 -16.54 0.50 -11.69
CA ALA A 62 -15.59 0.32 -10.59
C ALA A 62 -14.72 -0.93 -10.82
N ARG A 63 -13.41 -0.75 -10.89
CA ARG A 63 -12.40 -1.82 -10.97
C ARG A 63 -11.55 -1.85 -9.72
N GLN A 64 -11.39 -3.03 -9.12
CA GLN A 64 -10.49 -3.20 -7.99
C GLN A 64 -9.03 -3.02 -8.44
N VAL A 65 -8.26 -2.18 -7.74
CA VAL A 65 -6.85 -1.90 -8.04
C VAL A 65 -5.90 -2.17 -6.89
N GLY A 66 -6.43 -2.54 -5.73
CA GLY A 66 -5.60 -2.59 -4.53
C GLY A 66 -6.32 -2.99 -3.27
N TRP A 67 -5.60 -2.79 -2.17
CA TRP A 67 -6.04 -3.04 -0.81
C TRP A 67 -5.53 -1.96 0.14
N ILE A 68 -6.31 -1.65 1.17
CA ILE A 68 -5.88 -0.89 2.34
C ILE A 68 -5.70 -1.89 3.46
N TYR A 69 -4.50 -2.00 4.02
CA TYR A 69 -4.24 -2.82 5.20
C TYR A 69 -4.29 -1.93 6.44
N CYS A 70 -5.09 -2.31 7.43
CA CYS A 70 -5.33 -1.52 8.64
C CYS A 70 -4.83 -2.28 9.88
N PHE A 71 -3.99 -1.62 10.67
CA PHE A 71 -3.44 -2.20 11.90
C PHE A 71 -3.08 -1.11 12.92
N LYS A 72 -2.83 -1.52 14.16
CA LYS A 72 -2.27 -0.66 15.21
C LYS A 72 -0.78 -0.89 15.26
N ASN A 73 -0.02 0.17 15.43
CA ASN A 73 1.44 0.11 15.46
C ASN A 73 1.96 0.94 16.65
N LYS A 74 3.18 0.61 17.10
CA LYS A 74 3.94 1.32 18.14
C LYS A 74 5.42 1.18 17.79
N ASP A 75 6.17 2.27 17.80
CA ASP A 75 7.61 2.21 17.68
C ASP A 75 8.19 2.01 19.08
N ILE A 76 8.65 0.77 19.29
CA ILE A 76 9.26 0.30 20.54
C ILE A 76 10.62 0.96 20.76
N SER A 77 11.30 1.40 19.70
CA SER A 77 12.67 1.94 19.80
C SER A 77 12.76 3.35 20.38
N HIS A 78 11.68 4.14 20.29
CA HIS A 78 11.64 5.52 20.81
C HIS A 78 10.55 5.75 21.87
N ASP A 79 10.02 4.68 22.48
CA ASP A 79 8.87 4.69 23.42
C ASP A 79 7.72 5.61 22.98
N SER A 80 7.39 5.53 21.69
CA SER A 80 6.30 6.31 21.12
C SER A 80 4.94 5.74 21.54
N GLY A 81 3.91 6.59 21.52
CA GLY A 81 2.53 6.15 21.73
C GLY A 81 2.06 5.19 20.65
N TRP A 82 0.94 4.49 20.89
CA TRP A 82 0.29 3.71 19.84
C TRP A 82 -0.34 4.63 18.78
N TRP A 83 -0.31 4.22 17.52
CA TRP A 83 -1.05 4.87 16.43
C TRP A 83 -1.80 3.86 15.56
N PHE A 84 -2.81 4.34 14.86
CA PHE A 84 -3.48 3.60 13.80
C PHE A 84 -2.72 3.81 12.51
N GLN A 85 -2.49 2.73 11.77
CA GLN A 85 -1.82 2.78 10.48
C GLN A 85 -2.73 2.20 9.39
N GLN A 86 -2.68 2.84 8.23
CA GLN A 86 -3.30 2.38 6.98
C GLN A 86 -2.26 2.43 5.87
N ASP A 87 -2.02 1.26 5.29
CA ASP A 87 -1.13 1.12 4.14
C ASP A 87 -1.98 0.93 2.89
N TRP A 88 -1.99 1.96 2.05
CA TRP A 88 -2.76 2.00 0.81
C TRP A 88 -1.92 1.44 -0.33
N ILE A 89 -2.28 0.23 -0.78
CA ILE A 89 -1.49 -0.53 -1.74
C ILE A 89 -2.26 -0.61 -3.06
N THR A 90 -1.69 -0.02 -4.11
CA THR A 90 -2.18 -0.18 -5.48
C THR A 90 -1.21 -1.04 -6.29
N ILE A 91 -1.76 -1.80 -7.24
CA ILE A 91 -0.99 -2.70 -8.10
C ILE A 91 -1.27 -2.33 -9.56
N SER A 92 -0.22 -2.11 -10.33
CA SER A 92 -0.29 -1.78 -11.76
C SER A 92 0.66 -2.65 -12.56
N GLU A 93 0.24 -3.09 -13.73
CA GLU A 93 1.13 -3.65 -14.74
C GLU A 93 1.87 -2.50 -15.43
N VAL A 94 3.19 -2.59 -15.52
CA VAL A 94 4.06 -1.58 -16.14
C VAL A 94 4.93 -2.22 -17.21
N ASN A 95 5.10 -1.51 -18.33
CA ASN A 95 6.05 -1.88 -19.36
C ASN A 95 7.13 -0.81 -19.38
N GLU A 96 8.30 -1.15 -18.87
CA GLU A 96 9.44 -0.23 -18.82
C GLU A 96 10.24 -0.33 -20.11
N LYS A 97 10.61 0.84 -20.63
CA LYS A 97 11.50 0.98 -21.78
C LYS A 97 12.68 1.86 -21.36
N GLU A 98 13.88 1.33 -21.50
CA GLU A 98 15.11 2.09 -21.30
C GLU A 98 15.22 3.17 -22.39
N VAL A 99 15.58 4.38 -21.96
CA VAL A 99 15.82 5.51 -22.85
C VAL A 99 17.16 6.11 -22.45
N LEU A 100 18.04 6.28 -23.43
CA LEU A 100 19.28 7.04 -23.25
C LEU A 100 18.95 8.53 -23.31
N ILE A 101 19.44 9.31 -22.35
CA ILE A 101 19.37 10.77 -22.34
C ILE A 101 20.64 11.33 -22.97
#